data_AF-A0A2C9WML5-F1
#
_entry.id   AF-A0A2C9WML5-F1
#
_cell.length_a   1.000
_cell.length_b   1.000
_cell.length_c   1.000
_cell.angle_alpha   90.00
_cell.angle_beta   90.00
_cell.angle_gamma   90.00
#
_symmetry.space_group_name_H-M   'P 1'
#
loop_
_entity.id
_entity.type
_entity.pdbx_description
1 polymer ?
#
loop_
_entity_poly.entity_id
_entity_poly.type
_entity_poly.pdbx_seq_one_letter_code
_entity_poly.pdbx_strand_id
1 'polypeptide(L)'
;EFQYQSLAGYYKGIHWHVGNGENIFCKEDIWVPLLFPDKPHLKEGHDTNITRVDATILSQNFEPADVEKIRAIPLSIFAREDRLVWHFEKSGIYSVRSGYWKSLWKTNVPSKLRIFLWLFCLERLPCKDLLHHRIQHIDPACSYCGGKESIDHIFFSCPHAISVWFNSPLQLRCSYLLSSTMMDKWTEVCNALSQESDSDSLIQLFAFLLWQIWKDRNVFTFNNMSKPAEESVSLAIRSRDDFREATSNHPLPSHQSEMDQQLLIHQSQLSWQPPPLDFVKLNFDAAWDKNSNSGATAVIVRDPSGSVIDWCCRSWVSISDPLQLESIACREALLFAKSRGFSRSIIEGDSLITVQACR
;
A
#
# COMPACT_ATOMS: atom_id res chain seq x y z
N GLU A 1 -12.51 27.85 18.56
CA GLU A 1 -11.47 27.03 19.24
C GLU A 1 -11.40 25.57 18.76
N PHE A 2 -11.82 25.24 17.52
CA PHE A 2 -11.77 23.88 16.96
C PHE A 2 -10.78 23.77 15.79
N GLN A 3 -9.47 23.93 16.03
CA GLN A 3 -8.52 23.72 14.92
C GLN A 3 -7.11 23.22 15.27
N TYR A 4 -6.78 22.90 16.52
CA TYR A 4 -5.37 22.62 16.88
C TYR A 4 -5.07 21.24 17.48
N GLN A 5 -6.04 20.35 17.70
CA GLN A 5 -5.76 19.03 18.28
C GLN A 5 -5.40 17.92 17.27
N SER A 6 -5.53 18.14 15.96
CA SER A 6 -5.14 17.14 14.93
C SER A 6 -3.65 17.17 14.54
N LEU A 7 -2.87 18.11 15.06
CA LEU A 7 -1.47 18.35 14.65
C LEU A 7 -0.45 17.41 15.31
N ALA A 8 -0.81 16.63 16.33
CA ALA A 8 0.16 15.72 16.97
C ALA A 8 0.66 14.60 16.03
N GLY A 9 -0.12 14.25 14.99
CA GLY A 9 0.29 13.30 13.95
C GLY A 9 1.10 13.92 12.80
N TYR A 10 1.07 15.25 12.64
CA TYR A 10 1.68 16.01 11.54
C TYR A 10 3.21 15.88 11.56
N TYR A 11 3.84 15.99 12.73
CA TYR A 11 5.29 15.94 12.89
C TYR A 11 5.90 14.56 12.61
N LYS A 12 5.12 13.47 12.63
CA LYS A 12 5.62 12.09 12.43
C LYS A 12 5.74 11.69 10.95
N GLY A 13 5.57 12.59 10.00
CA GLY A 13 5.62 12.29 8.57
C GLY A 13 6.27 13.33 7.70
N ILE A 14 6.86 14.34 8.32
CA ILE A 14 7.51 15.45 7.64
C ILE A 14 9.01 15.26 7.78
N HIS A 15 9.72 15.49 6.69
CA HIS A 15 11.17 15.61 6.70
C HIS A 15 11.58 16.76 5.78
N TRP A 16 12.81 17.23 5.96
CA TRP A 16 13.41 18.19 5.06
C TRP A 16 13.78 17.53 3.74
N HIS A 17 13.47 18.20 2.65
CA HIS A 17 14.03 17.95 1.35
C HIS A 17 15.18 18.92 1.14
N VAL A 18 16.39 18.37 0.98
CA VAL A 18 17.61 19.16 0.79
C VAL A 18 17.54 19.93 -0.52
N GLY A 19 17.60 21.26 -0.40
CA GLY A 19 17.72 22.20 -1.49
C GLY A 19 19.14 22.77 -1.52
N ASN A 20 19.33 23.92 -0.88
CA ASN A 20 20.63 24.57 -0.72
C ASN A 20 21.35 24.08 0.55
N GLY A 21 20.63 23.53 1.53
CA GLY A 21 21.16 22.98 2.77
C GLY A 21 21.46 24.02 3.85
N GLU A 22 21.00 25.27 3.68
CA GLU A 22 21.25 26.38 4.61
C GLU A 22 20.39 26.32 5.86
N ASN A 23 19.19 25.74 5.75
CA ASN A 23 18.18 25.71 6.80
C ASN A 23 18.03 24.32 7.44
N ILE A 24 18.97 23.41 7.19
CA ILE A 24 18.92 22.04 7.70
C ILE A 24 20.09 21.81 8.67
N PHE A 25 19.73 21.49 9.90
CA PHE A 25 20.64 21.12 10.98
C PHE A 25 20.81 19.60 10.99
N CYS A 26 22.00 19.12 10.65
CA CYS A 26 22.24 17.70 10.39
C CYS A 26 21.90 16.77 11.57
N LYS A 27 21.99 17.27 12.81
CA LYS A 27 21.70 16.50 14.04
C LYS A 27 20.25 16.62 14.48
N GLU A 28 19.62 17.76 14.24
CA GLU A 28 18.29 18.07 14.77
C GLU A 28 17.18 17.71 13.80
N ASP A 29 17.45 17.73 12.50
CA ASP A 29 16.46 17.53 11.47
C ASP A 29 16.45 16.10 10.91
N ILE A 30 15.27 15.67 10.46
CA ILE A 30 15.13 14.49 9.60
C ILE A 30 15.20 15.00 8.18
N TRP A 31 16.27 14.68 7.45
CA TRP A 31 16.51 15.24 6.11
C TRP A 31 17.04 14.21 5.10
N VAL A 32 17.33 12.99 5.56
CA VAL A 32 17.76 11.87 4.73
C VAL A 32 16.55 10.96 4.49
N PRO A 33 15.94 10.96 3.29
CA PRO A 33 14.69 10.23 3.05
C PRO A 33 14.80 8.73 3.32
N LEU A 34 15.96 8.13 3.04
CA LEU A 34 16.22 6.71 3.25
C LEU A 34 16.45 6.31 4.70
N LEU A 35 16.56 7.29 5.60
CA LEU A 35 16.67 7.07 7.05
C LEU A 35 15.37 7.35 7.79
N PHE A 36 14.37 7.92 7.13
CA PHE A 36 13.10 8.29 7.76
C PHE A 36 12.48 7.11 8.55
N PRO A 37 12.01 7.31 9.78
CA PRO A 37 11.87 8.57 10.52
C PRO A 37 13.11 8.97 11.33
N ASP A 38 14.21 8.24 11.20
CA ASP A 38 15.43 8.44 11.97
C ASP A 38 16.34 9.51 11.34
N LYS A 39 17.24 10.03 12.17
CA LYS A 39 18.26 11.02 11.78
C LYS A 39 19.57 10.30 11.46
N PRO A 40 20.43 10.88 10.61
CA PRO A 40 21.74 10.30 10.35
C PRO A 40 22.60 10.26 11.62
N HIS A 41 23.38 9.20 11.77
CA HIS A 41 24.28 9.01 12.92
C HIS A 41 25.58 9.80 12.73
N LEU A 42 25.89 10.69 13.67
CA LEU A 42 27.13 11.47 13.69
C LEU A 42 28.21 10.79 14.53
N LYS A 43 29.45 10.79 14.05
CA LYS A 43 30.62 10.12 14.67
C LYS A 43 31.19 10.81 15.91
N GLU A 44 30.96 12.12 16.07
CA GLU A 44 31.26 13.04 17.20
C GLU A 44 31.63 14.41 16.61
N GLY A 45 30.88 15.48 16.92
CA GLY A 45 31.12 16.82 16.37
C GLY A 45 29.97 17.82 16.58
N HIS A 46 30.25 19.12 16.35
CA HIS A 46 29.25 20.18 16.32
C HIS A 46 28.33 20.04 15.10
N ASP A 47 27.08 20.45 15.23
CA ASP A 47 26.12 20.42 14.12
C ASP A 47 26.62 21.29 12.95
N THR A 48 26.54 20.75 11.74
CA THR A 48 27.05 21.41 10.52
C THR A 48 25.94 21.50 9.49
N ASN A 49 25.86 22.62 8.77
CA ASN A 49 24.89 22.78 7.68
C ASN A 49 25.31 21.94 6.46
N ILE A 50 24.32 21.45 5.71
CA ILE A 50 24.51 20.59 4.54
C ILE A 50 25.24 21.31 3.39
N THR A 51 25.17 22.64 3.35
CA THR A 51 25.81 23.49 2.32
C THR A 51 27.31 23.28 2.15
N ARG A 52 28.00 22.82 3.21
CA ARG A 52 29.45 22.72 3.24
C ARG A 52 29.95 21.30 3.09
N VAL A 53 29.06 20.34 2.85
CA VAL A 53 29.39 18.93 3.03
C VAL A 53 29.90 18.35 1.72
N ASP A 54 31.23 18.34 1.54
CA ASP A 54 31.89 17.57 0.49
C ASP A 54 31.97 16.07 0.87
N ALA A 55 32.44 15.22 -0.05
CA ALA A 55 32.59 13.79 0.22
C ALA A 55 33.51 13.49 1.42
N THR A 56 34.47 14.37 1.68
CA THR A 56 35.44 14.29 2.77
C THR A 56 34.76 14.56 4.12
N ILE A 57 33.95 15.61 4.19
CA ILE A 57 33.22 16.08 5.38
C ILE A 57 32.09 15.09 5.71
N LEU A 58 31.41 14.51 4.70
CA LEU A 58 30.46 13.42 4.93
C LEU A 58 31.11 12.25 5.66
N SER A 59 32.27 11.81 5.17
CA SER A 59 32.98 10.64 5.69
C SER A 59 33.55 10.86 7.10
N GLN A 60 33.92 12.10 7.41
CA GLN A 60 34.42 12.52 8.72
C GLN A 60 33.29 12.62 9.75
N ASN A 61 32.13 13.14 9.36
CA ASN A 61 31.08 13.50 10.32
C ASN A 61 30.01 12.41 10.53
N PHE A 62 29.78 11.53 9.55
CA PHE A 62 28.70 10.53 9.59
C PHE A 62 29.20 9.10 9.53
N GLU A 63 28.40 8.18 10.07
CA GLU A 63 28.62 6.74 9.94
C GLU A 63 28.65 6.31 8.46
N PRO A 64 29.56 5.41 8.05
CA PRO A 64 29.70 5.02 6.64
C PRO A 64 28.38 4.52 6.01
N ALA A 65 27.55 3.82 6.80
CA ALA A 65 26.24 3.33 6.35
C ALA A 65 25.25 4.46 6.02
N ASP A 66 25.38 5.63 6.65
CA ASP A 66 24.51 6.78 6.44
C ASP A 66 25.09 7.71 5.36
N VAL A 67 26.42 7.78 5.23
CA VAL A 67 27.09 8.51 4.13
C VAL A 67 26.58 8.05 2.77
N GLU A 68 26.48 6.74 2.54
CA GLU A 68 25.98 6.20 1.26
C GLU A 68 24.53 6.64 0.97
N LYS A 69 23.68 6.69 2.00
CA LYS A 69 22.28 7.14 1.87
C LYS A 69 22.18 8.65 1.65
N ILE A 70 23.06 9.42 2.28
CA ILE A 70 23.14 10.88 2.09
C ILE A 70 23.60 11.20 0.66
N ARG A 71 24.58 10.47 0.13
CA ARG A 71 25.07 10.65 -1.25
C ARG A 71 24.03 10.28 -2.31
N ALA A 72 23.09 9.41 -1.98
CA ALA A 72 21.98 9.04 -2.84
C ALA A 72 20.90 10.14 -2.97
N ILE A 73 20.97 11.21 -2.15
CA ILE A 73 20.03 12.33 -2.24
C ILE A 73 20.35 13.15 -3.50
N PRO A 74 19.44 13.25 -4.48
CA PRO A 74 19.66 14.06 -5.66
C PRO A 74 19.62 15.54 -5.28
N LEU A 75 20.78 16.19 -5.25
CA LEU A 75 20.87 17.64 -5.01
C LEU A 75 20.33 18.41 -6.21
N SER A 76 19.56 19.46 -5.93
CA SER A 76 19.03 20.34 -6.97
C SER A 76 20.16 21.12 -7.64
N ILE A 77 20.36 20.92 -8.95
CA ILE A 77 21.34 21.68 -9.76
C ILE A 77 21.10 23.20 -9.68
N PHE A 78 19.85 23.61 -9.46
CA PHE A 78 19.44 25.02 -9.42
C PHE A 78 19.46 25.67 -8.03
N ALA A 79 20.09 25.05 -7.02
CA ALA A 79 20.20 25.59 -5.66
C ALA A 79 18.86 26.14 -5.10
N ARG A 80 17.80 25.32 -5.16
CA ARG A 80 16.48 25.68 -4.60
C ARG A 80 16.55 25.75 -3.08
N GLU A 81 15.70 26.53 -2.44
CA GLU A 81 15.62 26.57 -0.98
C GLU A 81 15.20 25.21 -0.39
N ASP A 82 15.69 24.93 0.82
CA ASP A 82 15.24 23.79 1.62
C ASP A 82 13.73 23.88 1.92
N ARG A 83 13.03 22.75 1.88
CA ARG A 83 11.59 22.72 2.15
C ARG A 83 11.18 21.49 2.95
N LEU A 84 10.17 21.65 3.79
CA LEU A 84 9.50 20.54 4.46
C LEU A 84 8.62 19.79 3.45
N VAL A 85 8.77 18.47 3.41
CA VAL A 85 7.98 17.59 2.55
C VAL A 85 7.32 16.47 3.35
N TRP A 86 6.14 16.07 2.91
CA TRP A 86 5.43 14.92 3.42
C TRP A 86 5.97 13.63 2.81
N HIS A 87 6.54 12.76 3.64
CA HIS A 87 7.25 11.56 3.22
C HIS A 87 6.39 10.58 2.40
N PHE A 88 5.10 10.47 2.73
CA PHE A 88 4.23 9.39 2.22
C PHE A 88 3.57 9.71 0.88
N GLU A 89 3.85 10.87 0.27
CA GLU A 89 3.28 11.26 -1.02
C GLU A 89 4.38 11.69 -1.98
N LYS A 90 4.34 11.20 -3.23
CA LYS A 90 5.37 11.52 -4.24
C LYS A 90 5.48 13.02 -4.55
N SER A 91 4.39 13.78 -4.36
CA SER A 91 4.38 15.23 -4.51
C SER A 91 5.17 15.95 -3.40
N GLY A 92 5.40 15.27 -2.26
CA GLY A 92 5.92 15.87 -1.04
C GLY A 92 4.93 16.80 -0.34
N ILE A 93 3.68 16.87 -0.78
CA ILE A 93 2.66 17.77 -0.22
C ILE A 93 1.76 16.97 0.71
N TYR A 94 1.65 17.40 1.97
CA TYR A 94 0.67 16.85 2.89
C TYR A 94 -0.74 17.17 2.40
N SER A 95 -1.60 16.15 2.40
CA SER A 95 -3.04 16.36 2.36
C SER A 95 -3.65 15.70 3.58
N VAL A 96 -4.75 16.24 4.08
CA VAL A 96 -5.51 15.59 5.18
C VAL A 96 -5.80 14.12 4.83
N ARG A 97 -6.08 13.86 3.55
CA ARG A 97 -6.28 12.52 2.99
C ARG A 97 -5.06 11.60 3.12
N SER A 98 -3.84 12.09 2.89
CA SER A 98 -2.62 11.26 3.01
C SER A 98 -2.29 10.89 4.47
N GLY A 99 -2.59 11.79 5.42
CA GLY A 99 -2.53 11.49 6.85
C GLY A 99 -3.50 10.38 7.27
N TYR A 100 -4.73 10.41 6.74
CA TYR A 100 -5.74 9.40 7.03
C TYR A 100 -5.38 8.01 6.49
N TRP A 101 -4.80 7.93 5.29
CA TRP A 101 -4.34 6.66 4.75
C TRP A 101 -3.27 6.02 5.62
N LYS A 102 -2.31 6.81 6.11
CA LYS A 102 -1.29 6.31 7.04
C LYS A 102 -1.90 5.68 8.29
N SER A 103 -2.95 6.27 8.84
CA SER A 103 -3.66 5.72 10.01
C SER A 103 -4.36 4.40 9.68
N LEU A 104 -5.09 4.33 8.56
CA LEU A 104 -5.77 3.11 8.11
C LEU A 104 -4.80 1.95 7.84
N TRP A 105 -3.66 2.21 7.19
CA TRP A 105 -2.69 1.16 6.88
C TRP A 105 -1.95 0.64 8.12
N LYS A 106 -1.89 1.43 9.19
CA LYS A 106 -1.33 1.03 10.49
C LYS A 106 -2.28 0.18 11.33
N THR A 107 -3.56 0.12 10.98
CA THR A 107 -4.52 -0.69 11.73
C THR A 107 -4.09 -2.16 11.74
N ASN A 108 -4.03 -2.75 12.94
CA ASN A 108 -3.63 -4.13 13.15
C ASN A 108 -4.78 -5.09 12.81
N VAL A 109 -4.97 -5.35 11.52
CA VAL A 109 -5.97 -6.26 10.96
C VAL A 109 -5.36 -7.07 9.81
N PRO A 110 -5.96 -8.19 9.38
CA PRO A 110 -5.49 -8.94 8.21
C PRO A 110 -5.33 -8.05 6.97
N SER A 111 -4.31 -8.32 6.14
CA SER A 111 -4.05 -7.53 4.91
C SER A 111 -5.27 -7.44 3.99
N LYS A 112 -6.03 -8.54 3.85
CA LYS A 112 -7.30 -8.56 3.10
C LYS A 112 -8.31 -7.55 3.65
N LEU A 113 -8.38 -7.40 4.97
CA LEU A 113 -9.27 -6.44 5.63
C LEU A 113 -8.79 -5.00 5.41
N ARG A 114 -7.49 -4.73 5.38
CA ARG A 114 -6.95 -3.40 5.00
C ARG A 114 -7.36 -2.99 3.59
N ILE A 115 -7.27 -3.91 2.61
CA ILE A 115 -7.74 -3.65 1.24
C ILE A 115 -9.24 -3.33 1.22
N PHE A 116 -10.05 -4.08 1.97
CA PHE A 116 -11.47 -3.81 2.10
C PHE A 116 -11.74 -2.42 2.70
N LEU A 117 -11.08 -2.06 3.80
CA LEU A 117 -11.24 -0.75 4.44
C LEU A 117 -10.80 0.40 3.52
N TRP A 118 -9.75 0.18 2.73
CA TRP A 118 -9.32 1.14 1.72
C TRP A 118 -10.39 1.36 0.64
N LEU A 119 -10.97 0.28 0.10
CA LEU A 119 -12.08 0.37 -0.85
C LEU A 119 -13.35 0.98 -0.23
N PHE A 120 -13.61 0.71 1.05
CA PHE A 120 -14.69 1.33 1.82
C PHE A 120 -14.51 2.84 1.91
N CYS A 121 -13.34 3.31 2.36
CA CYS A 121 -13.04 4.74 2.49
C CYS A 121 -12.99 5.47 1.14
N LEU A 122 -12.71 4.75 0.05
CA LEU A 122 -12.79 5.27 -1.32
C LEU A 122 -14.20 5.24 -1.92
N GLU A 123 -15.17 4.66 -1.23
CA GLU A 123 -16.54 4.49 -1.74
C GLU A 123 -16.60 3.67 -3.04
N ARG A 124 -15.75 2.64 -3.12
CA ARG A 124 -15.56 1.79 -4.31
C ARG A 124 -15.98 0.35 -4.13
N LEU A 125 -16.62 0.00 -3.02
CA LEU A 125 -17.21 -1.32 -2.84
C LEU A 125 -18.35 -1.54 -3.85
N PRO A 126 -18.52 -2.75 -4.42
CA PRO A 126 -19.51 -3.03 -5.46
C PRO A 126 -20.94 -3.09 -4.88
N CYS A 127 -21.49 -1.92 -4.55
CA CYS A 127 -22.86 -1.73 -4.08
C CYS A 127 -23.83 -1.70 -5.27
N LYS A 128 -25.10 -2.08 -5.09
CA LYS A 128 -26.06 -2.15 -6.21
C LYS A 128 -26.33 -0.78 -6.84
N ASP A 129 -26.19 0.32 -6.11
CA ASP A 129 -26.33 1.66 -6.71
C ASP A 129 -25.24 1.99 -7.73
N LEU A 130 -23.97 1.67 -7.42
CA LEU A 130 -22.84 1.81 -8.33
C LEU A 130 -22.94 0.84 -9.52
N LEU A 131 -23.44 -0.37 -9.27
CA LEU A 131 -23.70 -1.34 -10.33
C LEU A 131 -24.83 -0.88 -11.25
N HIS A 132 -25.94 -0.37 -10.70
CA HIS A 132 -27.06 0.18 -11.46
C HIS A 132 -26.63 1.35 -12.35
N HIS A 133 -25.76 2.23 -11.83
CA HIS A 133 -25.20 3.34 -12.62
C HIS A 133 -24.39 2.84 -13.85
N ARG A 134 -23.76 1.67 -13.77
CA ARG A 134 -22.99 1.06 -14.87
C ARG A 134 -23.84 0.15 -15.75
N ILE A 135 -24.84 -0.50 -15.17
CA ILE A 135 -25.71 -1.50 -15.79
C ILE A 135 -27.14 -1.23 -15.31
N GLN A 136 -27.88 -0.44 -16.09
CA GLN A 136 -29.20 0.11 -15.71
C GLN A 136 -30.26 -0.96 -15.37
N HIS A 137 -30.09 -2.21 -15.81
CA HIS A 137 -31.02 -3.31 -15.52
C HIS A 137 -30.86 -3.93 -14.13
N ILE A 138 -29.81 -3.60 -13.39
CA ILE A 138 -29.61 -4.10 -12.02
C ILE A 138 -30.49 -3.31 -11.06
N ASP A 139 -31.32 -3.98 -10.27
CA ASP A 139 -32.12 -3.32 -9.23
C ASP A 139 -31.22 -2.72 -8.14
N PRO A 140 -31.26 -1.41 -7.86
CA PRO A 140 -30.48 -0.77 -6.82
C PRO A 140 -31.01 -1.00 -5.39
N ALA A 141 -32.10 -1.76 -5.20
CA ALA A 141 -32.70 -1.98 -3.90
C ALA A 141 -31.89 -2.89 -2.98
N CYS A 142 -31.79 -2.50 -1.71
CA CYS A 142 -31.17 -3.24 -0.62
C CYS A 142 -31.99 -4.47 -0.31
N SER A 143 -31.34 -5.64 -0.25
CA SER A 143 -32.02 -6.91 0.01
C SER A 143 -32.70 -6.97 1.39
N TYR A 144 -32.23 -6.17 2.36
CA TYR A 144 -32.77 -6.16 3.73
C TYR A 144 -34.02 -5.29 3.91
N CYS A 145 -34.08 -4.12 3.28
CA CYS A 145 -35.14 -3.15 3.58
C CYS A 145 -35.79 -2.52 2.34
N GLY A 146 -35.37 -2.89 1.12
CA GLY A 146 -35.89 -2.35 -0.12
C GLY A 146 -35.48 -0.90 -0.45
N GLY A 147 -34.75 -0.22 0.44
CA GLY A 147 -34.22 1.13 0.19
C GLY A 147 -33.05 1.11 -0.82
N LYS A 148 -32.59 2.27 -1.29
CA LYS A 148 -31.45 2.35 -2.22
C LYS A 148 -30.16 1.85 -1.54
N GLU A 149 -29.51 0.84 -2.12
CA GLU A 149 -28.30 0.21 -1.58
C GLU A 149 -27.02 0.99 -1.94
N SER A 150 -26.78 2.10 -1.24
CA SER A 150 -25.49 2.80 -1.27
C SER A 150 -24.51 2.24 -0.24
N ILE A 151 -23.23 2.60 -0.36
CA ILE A 151 -22.23 2.23 0.65
C ILE A 151 -22.63 2.72 2.05
N ASP A 152 -23.04 3.97 2.16
CA ASP A 152 -23.51 4.54 3.42
C ASP A 152 -24.73 3.79 3.99
N HIS A 153 -25.68 3.45 3.12
CA HIS A 153 -26.84 2.67 3.50
C HIS A 153 -26.44 1.30 4.04
N ILE A 154 -25.60 0.55 3.32
CA ILE A 154 -25.17 -0.79 3.74
C ILE A 154 -24.55 -0.77 5.13
N PHE A 155 -23.72 0.23 5.45
CA PHE A 155 -22.96 0.23 6.70
C PHE A 155 -23.60 1.00 7.85
N PHE A 156 -24.44 2.00 7.60
CA PHE A 156 -24.90 2.91 8.68
C PHE A 156 -26.40 3.19 8.71
N SER A 157 -27.13 3.06 7.60
CA SER A 157 -28.57 3.38 7.56
C SER A 157 -29.49 2.17 7.36
N CYS A 158 -28.97 1.04 6.91
CA CYS A 158 -29.73 -0.18 6.75
C CYS A 158 -30.17 -0.70 8.13
N PRO A 159 -31.46 -1.11 8.31
CA PRO A 159 -31.93 -1.67 9.56
C PRO A 159 -31.07 -2.82 10.09
N HIS A 160 -30.59 -3.70 9.20
CA HIS A 160 -29.68 -4.79 9.58
C HIS A 160 -28.37 -4.26 10.18
N ALA A 161 -27.73 -3.29 9.51
CA ALA A 161 -26.48 -2.72 10.00
C ALA A 161 -26.67 -1.98 11.33
N ILE A 162 -27.75 -1.20 11.46
CA ILE A 162 -28.11 -0.53 12.72
C ILE A 162 -28.27 -1.56 13.85
N SER A 163 -28.96 -2.68 13.60
CA SER A 163 -29.10 -3.75 14.58
C SER A 163 -27.75 -4.39 14.94
N VAL A 164 -26.85 -4.60 13.97
CA VAL A 164 -25.50 -5.12 14.24
C VAL A 164 -24.71 -4.16 15.14
N TRP A 165 -24.72 -2.86 14.83
CA TRP A 165 -24.03 -1.86 15.64
C TRP A 165 -24.59 -1.78 17.06
N PHE A 166 -25.91 -1.75 17.20
CA PHE A 166 -26.60 -1.66 18.49
C PHE A 166 -26.33 -2.88 19.38
N ASN A 167 -26.31 -4.09 18.80
CA ASN A 167 -26.03 -5.32 19.54
C ASN A 167 -24.53 -5.58 19.75
N SER A 168 -23.65 -4.78 19.15
CA SER A 168 -22.21 -4.92 19.34
C SER A 168 -21.74 -4.25 20.64
N PRO A 169 -20.58 -4.66 21.19
CA PRO A 169 -19.94 -3.96 22.31
C PRO A 169 -19.66 -2.47 22.04
N LEU A 170 -19.58 -2.04 20.78
CA LEU A 170 -19.36 -0.63 20.42
C LEU A 170 -20.63 0.23 20.56
N GLN A 171 -21.82 -0.39 20.51
CA GLN A 171 -23.13 0.29 20.60
C GLN A 171 -23.22 1.54 19.72
N LEU A 172 -22.62 1.50 18.52
CA LEU A 172 -22.46 2.67 17.67
C LEU A 172 -23.81 3.21 17.22
N ARG A 173 -24.12 4.46 17.62
CA ARG A 173 -25.33 5.15 17.20
C ARG A 173 -25.09 5.86 15.87
N CYS A 174 -25.44 5.19 14.78
CA CYS A 174 -25.20 5.69 13.42
C CYS A 174 -25.84 7.07 13.15
N SER A 175 -26.92 7.43 13.84
CA SER A 175 -27.58 8.74 13.74
C SER A 175 -26.72 9.91 14.25
N TYR A 176 -25.65 9.64 15.01
CA TYR A 176 -24.74 10.66 15.52
C TYR A 176 -23.53 10.88 14.63
N LEU A 177 -23.35 10.07 13.57
CA LEU A 177 -22.29 10.29 12.59
C LEU A 177 -22.63 11.52 11.76
N LEU A 178 -21.84 12.59 11.92
CA LEU A 178 -22.05 13.88 11.25
C LEU A 178 -21.32 13.97 9.92
N SER A 179 -20.29 13.15 9.74
CA SER A 179 -19.43 13.13 8.56
C SER A 179 -20.15 12.68 7.30
N SER A 180 -19.82 13.29 6.16
CA SER A 180 -20.46 12.98 4.87
C SER A 180 -19.77 11.84 4.10
N THR A 181 -18.44 11.75 4.16
CA THR A 181 -17.67 10.73 3.43
C THR A 181 -17.35 9.50 4.29
N MET A 182 -17.10 8.35 3.66
CA MET A 182 -16.73 7.13 4.41
C MET A 182 -15.35 7.26 5.09
N MET A 183 -14.42 8.00 4.48
CA MET A 183 -13.12 8.30 5.09
C MET A 183 -13.31 9.12 6.38
N ASP A 184 -14.15 10.15 6.34
CA ASP A 184 -14.41 11.00 7.50
C ASP A 184 -15.15 10.23 8.60
N LYS A 185 -16.12 9.37 8.26
CA LYS A 185 -16.80 8.49 9.23
C LYS A 185 -15.83 7.49 9.87
N TRP A 186 -14.94 6.88 9.09
CA TRP A 186 -13.88 6.03 9.61
C TRP A 186 -13.03 6.80 10.64
N THR A 187 -12.58 8.00 10.27
CA THR A 187 -11.76 8.84 11.14
C THR A 187 -12.51 9.31 12.39
N GLU A 188 -13.77 9.74 12.26
CA GLU A 188 -14.63 10.17 13.37
C GLU A 188 -14.76 9.06 14.42
N VAL A 189 -15.08 7.83 13.98
CA VAL A 189 -15.21 6.68 14.88
C VAL A 189 -13.85 6.30 15.47
N CYS A 190 -12.79 6.20 14.66
CA CYS A 190 -11.46 5.86 15.17
C CYS A 190 -10.93 6.88 16.18
N ASN A 191 -11.17 8.18 15.97
CA ASN A 191 -10.76 9.23 16.91
C ASN A 191 -11.52 9.14 18.23
N ALA A 192 -12.82 8.83 18.19
CA ALA A 192 -13.62 8.60 19.39
C ALA A 192 -13.10 7.38 20.17
N LEU A 193 -12.85 6.27 19.48
CA LEU A 193 -12.32 5.04 20.10
C LEU A 193 -10.88 5.18 20.61
N SER A 194 -10.09 6.10 20.03
CA SER A 194 -8.70 6.34 20.44
C SER A 194 -8.57 6.96 21.84
N GLN A 195 -9.66 7.51 22.39
CA GLN A 195 -9.68 8.06 23.76
C GLN A 195 -9.85 6.98 24.84
N GLU A 196 -10.19 5.76 24.45
CA GLU A 196 -10.45 4.65 25.36
C GLU A 196 -9.18 3.85 25.68
N SER A 197 -9.14 3.24 26.87
CA SER A 197 -7.98 2.47 27.36
C SER A 197 -7.60 1.28 26.47
N ASP A 198 -8.57 0.67 25.76
CA ASP A 198 -8.38 -0.48 24.86
C ASP A 198 -8.61 -0.10 23.39
N SER A 199 -8.12 1.09 23.00
CA SER A 199 -8.36 1.71 21.68
C SER A 199 -8.05 0.78 20.49
N ASP A 200 -6.90 0.10 20.48
CA ASP A 200 -6.51 -0.79 19.38
C ASP A 200 -7.50 -1.95 19.18
N SER A 201 -7.96 -2.57 20.26
CA SER A 201 -8.94 -3.66 20.27
C SER A 201 -10.32 -3.20 19.81
N LEU A 202 -10.72 -1.98 20.19
CA LEU A 202 -11.98 -1.37 19.78
C LEU A 202 -11.96 -0.98 18.29
N ILE A 203 -10.86 -0.39 17.80
CA ILE A 203 -10.68 -0.06 16.37
C ILE A 203 -10.65 -1.35 15.54
N GLN A 204 -10.00 -2.40 16.03
CA GLN A 204 -10.05 -3.73 15.39
C GLN A 204 -11.49 -4.24 15.33
N LEU A 205 -12.23 -4.22 16.45
CA LEU A 205 -13.62 -4.65 16.48
C LEU A 205 -14.48 -3.87 15.48
N PHE A 206 -14.29 -2.55 15.38
CA PHE A 206 -14.97 -1.71 14.41
C PHE A 206 -14.70 -2.17 12.97
N ALA A 207 -13.43 -2.42 12.62
CA ALA A 207 -13.06 -2.94 11.31
C ALA A 207 -13.67 -4.33 11.02
N PHE A 208 -13.67 -5.24 11.99
CA PHE A 208 -14.25 -6.57 11.83
C PHE A 208 -15.78 -6.53 11.71
N LEU A 209 -16.46 -5.61 12.40
CA LEU A 209 -17.90 -5.39 12.25
C LEU A 209 -18.25 -4.86 10.86
N LEU A 210 -17.53 -3.86 10.35
CA LEU A 210 -17.69 -3.40 8.95
C LEU A 210 -17.53 -4.58 7.98
N TRP A 211 -16.49 -5.38 8.14
CA TRP A 211 -16.27 -6.56 7.29
C TRP A 211 -17.41 -7.58 7.38
N GLN A 212 -17.91 -7.81 8.58
CA GLN A 212 -18.99 -8.76 8.81
C GLN A 212 -20.30 -8.29 8.19
N ILE A 213 -20.67 -7.02 8.35
CA ILE A 213 -21.83 -6.40 7.67
C ILE A 213 -21.72 -6.60 6.15
N TRP A 214 -20.54 -6.36 5.58
CA TRP A 214 -20.30 -6.58 4.15
C TRP A 214 -20.47 -8.05 3.73
N LYS A 215 -19.93 -8.99 4.52
CA LYS A 215 -20.10 -10.43 4.29
C LYS A 215 -21.56 -10.84 4.36
N ASP A 216 -22.31 -10.36 5.34
CA ASP A 216 -23.73 -10.71 5.52
C ASP A 216 -24.57 -10.19 4.37
N ARG A 217 -24.34 -8.95 3.94
CA ARG A 217 -24.96 -8.41 2.72
C ARG A 217 -24.66 -9.24 1.49
N ASN A 218 -23.43 -9.72 1.32
CA ASN A 218 -23.07 -10.54 0.16
C ASN A 218 -23.73 -11.92 0.23
N VAL A 219 -23.73 -12.57 1.39
CA VAL A 219 -24.43 -13.85 1.58
C VAL A 219 -25.92 -13.69 1.31
N PHE A 220 -26.54 -12.60 1.75
CA PHE A 220 -27.95 -12.37 1.44
C PHE A 220 -28.17 -12.10 -0.05
N THR A 221 -27.32 -11.30 -0.69
CA THR A 221 -27.44 -10.97 -2.12
C THR A 221 -27.27 -12.18 -3.04
N PHE A 222 -26.31 -13.07 -2.74
CA PHE A 222 -25.98 -14.19 -3.63
C PHE A 222 -26.65 -15.51 -3.25
N ASN A 223 -26.95 -15.71 -1.96
CA ASN A 223 -27.48 -16.98 -1.46
C ASN A 223 -28.89 -16.84 -0.86
N ASN A 224 -29.48 -15.64 -0.88
CA ASN A 224 -30.79 -15.33 -0.28
C ASN A 224 -30.88 -15.73 1.22
N MET A 225 -29.75 -15.70 1.92
CA MET A 225 -29.63 -16.08 3.33
C MET A 225 -29.37 -14.84 4.19
N SER A 226 -30.34 -14.48 5.02
CA SER A 226 -30.18 -13.44 6.04
C SER A 226 -29.71 -14.04 7.35
N LYS A 227 -28.77 -13.36 8.03
CA LYS A 227 -28.33 -13.71 9.38
C LYS A 227 -28.91 -12.74 10.40
N PRO A 228 -29.29 -13.19 11.61
CA PRO A 228 -29.59 -12.30 12.72
C PRO A 228 -28.40 -11.39 13.06
N ALA A 229 -28.69 -10.22 13.64
CA ALA A 229 -27.67 -9.25 14.01
C ALA A 229 -26.73 -9.79 15.10
N GLU A 230 -27.27 -10.55 16.04
CA GLU A 230 -26.54 -11.16 17.16
C GLU A 230 -25.54 -12.20 16.66
N GLU A 231 -25.93 -13.01 15.67
CA GLU A 231 -25.03 -13.95 15.00
C GLU A 231 -23.91 -13.21 14.27
N SER A 232 -24.26 -12.12 13.57
CA SER A 232 -23.30 -11.28 12.86
C SER A 232 -22.27 -10.69 13.83
N VAL A 233 -22.71 -10.11 14.95
CA VAL A 233 -21.83 -9.61 16.02
C VAL A 233 -20.92 -10.71 16.56
N SER A 234 -21.48 -11.89 16.85
CA SER A 234 -20.72 -13.03 17.37
C SER A 234 -19.62 -13.48 16.40
N LEU A 235 -19.91 -13.52 15.10
CA LEU A 235 -18.95 -13.85 14.04
C LEU A 235 -17.84 -12.81 13.91
N ALA A 236 -18.16 -11.51 14.05
CA ALA A 236 -17.17 -10.44 14.01
C ALA A 236 -16.21 -10.52 15.21
N ILE A 237 -16.75 -10.72 16.42
CA ILE A 237 -15.96 -10.88 17.65
C ILE A 237 -15.06 -12.10 17.54
N ARG A 238 -15.61 -13.27 17.18
CA ARG A 238 -14.82 -14.49 16.99
C ARG A 238 -13.70 -14.29 15.97
N SER A 239 -14.01 -13.73 14.80
CA SER A 239 -13.00 -13.49 13.75
C SER A 239 -11.88 -12.56 14.20
N ARG A 240 -12.20 -11.55 15.01
CA ARG A 240 -11.21 -10.64 15.62
C ARG A 240 -10.34 -11.40 16.63
N ASP A 241 -10.95 -12.18 17.50
CA ASP A 241 -10.26 -12.88 18.57
C ASP A 241 -9.34 -13.98 18.00
N ASP A 242 -9.81 -14.74 17.00
CA ASP A 242 -9.00 -15.70 16.23
C ASP A 242 -7.76 -15.01 15.61
N PHE A 243 -7.95 -13.81 15.04
CA PHE A 243 -6.83 -13.03 14.47
C PHE A 243 -5.85 -12.57 15.55
N ARG A 244 -6.34 -12.12 16.70
CA ARG A 244 -5.48 -11.70 17.83
C ARG A 244 -4.69 -12.87 18.37
N GLU A 245 -5.31 -14.03 18.55
CA GLU A 245 -4.65 -15.26 19.01
C GLU A 245 -3.56 -15.71 18.02
N ALA A 246 -3.86 -15.72 16.72
CA ALA A 246 -2.89 -16.06 15.69
C ALA A 246 -1.69 -15.08 15.67
N THR A 247 -1.94 -13.80 15.95
CA THR A 247 -0.90 -12.75 15.96
C THR A 247 -0.14 -12.68 17.29
N SER A 248 -0.71 -13.15 18.40
CA SER A 248 -0.01 -13.24 19.69
C SER A 248 0.92 -14.45 19.75
N ASN A 249 0.57 -15.55 19.09
CA ASN A 249 1.40 -16.76 19.01
C ASN A 249 2.56 -16.65 18.00
N HIS A 250 2.42 -15.72 17.05
CA HIS A 250 3.49 -15.26 16.18
C HIS A 250 3.53 -13.74 16.26
N PRO A 251 4.16 -13.15 17.29
CA PRO A 251 4.33 -11.71 17.33
C PRO A 251 4.99 -11.32 16.01
N LEU A 252 4.26 -10.59 15.17
CA LEU A 252 4.87 -9.76 14.15
C LEU A 252 5.98 -9.01 14.87
N PRO A 253 7.25 -9.11 14.44
CA PRO A 253 8.33 -8.42 15.12
C PRO A 253 7.89 -6.97 15.32
N SER A 254 7.84 -6.54 16.57
CA SER A 254 7.51 -5.17 16.99
C SER A 254 8.58 -4.16 16.55
N HIS A 255 9.38 -4.51 15.55
CA HIS A 255 10.22 -3.61 14.80
C HIS A 255 9.42 -3.03 13.64
N GLN A 256 8.40 -2.20 13.90
CA GLN A 256 7.85 -1.35 12.83
C GLN A 256 8.93 -0.39 12.28
N SER A 257 9.98 -0.08 13.05
CA SER A 257 11.15 0.65 12.55
C SER A 257 12.04 -0.21 11.64
N GLU A 258 12.39 -1.44 12.01
CA GLU A 258 13.22 -2.29 11.14
C GLU A 258 12.45 -2.93 10.01
N MET A 259 11.14 -3.17 10.10
CA MET A 259 10.35 -3.68 8.98
C MET A 259 10.04 -2.57 7.97
N ASP A 260 9.83 -1.31 8.40
CA ASP A 260 9.75 -0.17 7.47
C ASP A 260 11.15 0.15 6.88
N GLN A 261 12.23 0.08 7.67
CA GLN A 261 13.60 0.19 7.15
C GLN A 261 13.98 -1.01 6.27
N GLN A 262 13.58 -2.25 6.59
CA GLN A 262 13.79 -3.44 5.76
C GLN A 262 12.87 -3.42 4.56
N LEU A 263 11.65 -2.89 4.61
CA LEU A 263 10.83 -2.68 3.42
C LEU A 263 11.39 -1.56 2.55
N LEU A 264 12.00 -0.51 3.11
CA LEU A 264 12.71 0.54 2.36
C LEU A 264 14.05 0.06 1.80
N ILE A 265 14.82 -0.74 2.55
CA ILE A 265 16.08 -1.38 2.14
C ILE A 265 15.81 -2.52 1.16
N HIS A 266 14.74 -3.28 1.35
CA HIS A 266 14.33 -4.34 0.43
C HIS A 266 13.63 -3.75 -0.79
N GLN A 267 12.90 -2.63 -0.71
CA GLN A 267 12.41 -1.90 -1.89
C GLN A 267 13.55 -1.20 -2.65
N SER A 268 14.61 -0.74 -1.97
CA SER A 268 15.80 -0.22 -2.64
C SER A 268 16.64 -1.35 -3.26
N GLN A 269 16.68 -2.54 -2.65
CA GLN A 269 17.30 -3.76 -3.23
C GLN A 269 16.42 -4.49 -4.27
N LEU A 270 15.09 -4.34 -4.23
CA LEU A 270 14.11 -4.86 -5.20
C LEU A 270 13.81 -3.86 -6.32
N SER A 271 14.39 -2.66 -6.27
CA SER A 271 14.29 -1.74 -7.39
C SER A 271 15.01 -2.38 -8.58
N TRP A 272 14.29 -2.51 -9.69
CA TRP A 272 14.86 -3.04 -10.94
C TRP A 272 16.17 -2.32 -11.23
N GLN A 273 17.26 -3.09 -11.33
CA GLN A 273 18.58 -2.54 -11.64
C GLN A 273 18.86 -2.71 -13.14
N PRO A 274 19.42 -1.69 -13.81
CA PRO A 274 19.94 -1.88 -15.16
C PRO A 274 21.04 -2.95 -15.17
N PRO A 275 21.27 -3.63 -16.30
CA PRO A 275 22.37 -4.58 -16.43
C PRO A 275 23.73 -3.89 -16.23
N PRO A 276 24.78 -4.63 -15.80
CA PRO A 276 26.15 -4.14 -15.82
C PRO A 276 26.62 -3.74 -17.23
N LEU A 277 27.71 -2.99 -17.30
CA LEU A 277 28.39 -2.70 -18.57
C LEU A 277 28.67 -3.99 -19.35
N ASP A 278 28.54 -3.90 -20.68
CA ASP A 278 28.64 -5.01 -21.65
C ASP A 278 27.55 -6.08 -21.56
N PHE A 279 26.54 -5.94 -20.69
CA PHE A 279 25.35 -6.79 -20.68
C PHE A 279 24.12 -6.06 -21.19
N VAL A 280 23.19 -6.85 -21.74
CA VAL A 280 21.80 -6.44 -21.91
C VAL A 280 20.92 -7.23 -20.94
N LYS A 281 19.80 -6.64 -20.53
CA LYS A 281 18.80 -7.29 -19.69
C LYS A 281 17.52 -7.49 -20.47
N LEU A 282 17.03 -8.72 -20.54
CA LEU A 282 15.79 -9.10 -21.19
C LEU A 282 14.77 -9.46 -20.10
N ASN A 283 13.74 -8.65 -19.97
CA ASN A 283 12.60 -8.94 -19.12
C ASN A 283 11.49 -9.56 -19.98
N PHE A 284 10.99 -10.72 -19.60
CA PHE A 284 9.90 -11.41 -20.30
C PHE A 284 8.66 -11.54 -19.40
N ASP A 285 7.49 -11.57 -20.03
CA ASP A 285 6.20 -11.75 -19.36
C ASP A 285 5.19 -12.42 -20.32
N ALA A 286 4.15 -13.02 -19.76
CA ALA A 286 3.07 -13.67 -20.47
C ALA A 286 1.69 -13.23 -19.95
N ALA A 287 0.78 -12.95 -20.87
CA ALA A 287 -0.62 -12.67 -20.56
C ALA A 287 -1.50 -13.76 -21.17
N TRP A 288 -2.28 -14.46 -20.35
CA TRP A 288 -3.17 -15.54 -20.79
C TRP A 288 -4.64 -15.19 -20.55
N ASP A 289 -5.48 -15.43 -21.57
CA ASP A 289 -6.94 -15.34 -21.47
C ASP A 289 -7.55 -16.74 -21.50
N LYS A 290 -8.11 -17.13 -20.35
CA LYS A 290 -8.78 -18.41 -20.13
C LYS A 290 -10.02 -18.59 -21.02
N ASN A 291 -10.72 -17.53 -21.39
CA ASN A 291 -11.97 -17.65 -22.15
C ASN A 291 -11.72 -18.00 -23.61
N SER A 292 -10.65 -17.46 -24.20
CA SER A 292 -10.27 -17.69 -25.59
C SER A 292 -9.19 -18.77 -25.76
N ASN A 293 -8.66 -19.35 -24.66
CA ASN A 293 -7.48 -20.22 -24.67
C ASN A 293 -6.34 -19.61 -25.50
N SER A 294 -6.16 -18.31 -25.39
CA SER A 294 -5.17 -17.55 -26.14
C SER A 294 -4.34 -16.72 -25.18
N GLY A 295 -3.23 -16.20 -25.66
CA GLY A 295 -2.39 -15.33 -24.87
C GLY A 295 -1.35 -14.62 -25.71
N ALA A 296 -0.54 -13.82 -25.04
CA ALA A 296 0.58 -13.14 -25.65
C ALA A 296 1.82 -13.25 -24.76
N THR A 297 2.98 -13.28 -25.39
CA THR A 297 4.28 -13.19 -24.73
C THR A 297 4.94 -11.90 -25.13
N ALA A 298 5.63 -11.24 -24.20
CA ALA A 298 6.39 -10.03 -24.46
C ALA A 298 7.81 -10.14 -23.89
N VAL A 299 8.76 -9.51 -24.57
CA VAL A 299 10.15 -9.38 -24.13
C VAL A 299 10.59 -7.94 -24.37
N ILE A 300 11.21 -7.33 -23.37
CA ILE A 300 11.81 -5.99 -23.46
C ILE A 300 13.30 -6.10 -23.15
N VAL A 301 14.12 -5.48 -24.00
CA VAL A 301 15.59 -5.46 -23.86
C VAL A 301 16.03 -4.08 -23.43
N ARG A 302 16.86 -4.02 -22.38
CA ARG A 302 17.41 -2.78 -21.84
C ARG A 302 18.93 -2.81 -21.80
N ASP A 303 19.52 -1.64 -22.03
CA ASP A 303 20.96 -1.39 -21.94
C ASP A 303 21.39 -1.01 -20.51
N PRO A 304 22.70 -0.80 -20.25
CA PRO A 304 23.19 -0.39 -18.93
C PRO A 304 22.71 0.98 -18.43
N SER A 305 22.15 1.83 -19.30
CA SER A 305 21.48 3.08 -18.88
C SER A 305 20.05 2.86 -18.42
N GLY A 306 19.52 1.64 -18.57
CA GLY A 306 18.12 1.31 -18.34
C GLY A 306 17.19 1.63 -19.50
N SER A 307 17.73 2.18 -20.60
CA SER A 307 16.97 2.54 -21.79
C SER A 307 16.55 1.29 -22.55
N VAL A 308 15.32 1.30 -23.08
CA VAL A 308 14.83 0.22 -23.94
C VAL A 308 15.52 0.34 -25.29
N ILE A 309 16.20 -0.73 -25.70
CA ILE A 309 16.94 -0.78 -26.98
C ILE A 309 16.30 -1.72 -28.01
N ASP A 310 15.50 -2.69 -27.55
CA ASP A 310 14.75 -3.59 -28.44
C ASP A 310 13.59 -4.25 -27.67
N TRP A 311 12.65 -4.85 -28.39
CA TRP A 311 11.52 -5.58 -27.81
C TRP A 311 10.89 -6.51 -28.84
N CYS A 312 10.18 -7.53 -28.37
CA CYS A 312 9.30 -8.33 -29.22
C CYS A 312 8.05 -8.75 -28.47
N CYS A 313 6.96 -8.96 -29.19
CA CYS A 313 5.76 -9.59 -28.67
C CYS A 313 5.17 -10.56 -29.70
N ARG A 314 4.46 -11.57 -29.22
CA ARG A 314 3.85 -12.59 -30.07
C ARG A 314 2.55 -13.08 -29.43
N SER A 315 1.52 -13.27 -30.26
CA SER A 315 0.26 -13.90 -29.85
C SER A 315 0.31 -15.42 -30.05
N TRP A 316 -0.41 -16.12 -29.19
CA TRP A 316 -0.48 -17.57 -29.15
C TRP A 316 -1.94 -17.99 -29.00
N VAL A 317 -2.30 -19.08 -29.69
CA VAL A 317 -3.63 -19.69 -29.62
C VAL A 317 -3.49 -21.12 -29.14
N SER A 318 -4.58 -21.68 -28.61
CA SER A 318 -4.62 -23.05 -28.09
C SER A 318 -3.66 -23.29 -26.91
N ILE A 319 -3.53 -22.28 -26.04
CA ILE A 319 -2.77 -22.36 -24.80
C ILE A 319 -3.72 -22.75 -23.67
N SER A 320 -3.47 -23.92 -23.07
CA SER A 320 -4.31 -24.49 -22.02
C SER A 320 -3.83 -24.16 -20.61
N ASP A 321 -2.62 -23.63 -20.46
CA ASP A 321 -1.95 -23.45 -19.18
C ASP A 321 -1.13 -22.14 -19.16
N PRO A 322 -1.32 -21.24 -18.18
CA PRO A 322 -0.53 -20.03 -18.06
C PRO A 322 0.97 -20.32 -17.86
N LEU A 323 1.34 -21.39 -17.14
CA LEU A 323 2.75 -21.74 -16.93
C LEU A 323 3.44 -22.16 -18.23
N GLN A 324 2.72 -22.84 -19.13
CA GLN A 324 3.18 -23.08 -20.50
C GLN A 324 3.51 -21.76 -21.21
N LEU A 325 2.68 -20.72 -21.06
CA LEU A 325 2.90 -19.43 -21.72
C LEU A 325 4.10 -18.67 -21.13
N GLU A 326 4.29 -18.72 -19.82
CA GLU A 326 5.50 -18.22 -19.15
C GLU A 326 6.77 -18.90 -19.69
N SER A 327 6.73 -20.22 -19.85
CA SER A 327 7.83 -21.00 -20.39
C SER A 327 8.13 -20.62 -21.85
N ILE A 328 7.08 -20.34 -22.63
CA ILE A 328 7.21 -19.84 -24.00
C ILE A 328 7.82 -18.43 -24.01
N ALA A 329 7.40 -17.53 -23.11
CA ALA A 329 7.97 -16.18 -23.01
C ALA A 329 9.46 -16.21 -22.68
N CYS A 330 9.89 -17.06 -21.74
CA CYS A 330 11.31 -17.30 -21.43
C CYS A 330 12.10 -17.79 -22.65
N ARG A 331 11.54 -18.79 -23.37
CA ARG A 331 12.14 -19.32 -24.61
C ARG A 331 12.26 -18.25 -25.69
N GLU A 332 11.23 -17.44 -25.90
CA GLU A 332 11.27 -16.34 -26.88
C GLU A 332 12.32 -15.30 -26.49
N ALA A 333 12.52 -14.99 -25.20
CA ALA A 333 13.59 -14.09 -24.76
C ALA A 333 14.99 -14.63 -25.13
N LEU A 334 15.23 -15.93 -24.92
CA LEU A 334 16.49 -16.59 -25.30
C LEU A 334 16.72 -16.58 -26.81
N LEU A 335 15.69 -16.92 -27.60
CA LEU A 335 15.78 -16.91 -29.06
C LEU A 335 15.98 -15.49 -29.59
N PHE A 336 15.30 -14.51 -28.99
CA PHE A 336 15.42 -13.11 -29.35
C PHE A 336 16.83 -12.60 -29.09
N ALA A 337 17.39 -12.87 -27.90
CA ALA A 337 18.77 -12.53 -27.57
C ALA A 337 19.78 -13.10 -28.58
N LYS A 338 19.62 -14.37 -28.93
CA LYS A 338 20.47 -15.03 -29.93
C LYS A 338 20.33 -14.41 -31.32
N SER A 339 19.10 -14.11 -31.75
CA SER A 339 18.82 -13.54 -33.08
C SER A 339 19.40 -12.13 -33.27
N ARG A 340 19.48 -11.36 -32.17
CA ARG A 340 20.04 -10.00 -32.16
C ARG A 340 21.55 -9.97 -31.91
N GLY A 341 22.18 -11.12 -31.68
CA GLY A 341 23.62 -11.20 -31.42
C GLY A 341 24.02 -10.69 -30.03
N PHE A 342 23.11 -10.68 -29.06
CA PHE A 342 23.43 -10.30 -27.68
C PHE A 342 24.23 -11.41 -27.00
N SER A 343 25.55 -11.25 -27.00
CA SER A 343 26.51 -12.24 -26.47
C SER A 343 26.52 -12.36 -24.95
N ARG A 344 26.10 -11.30 -24.25
CA ARG A 344 26.04 -11.24 -22.77
C ARG A 344 24.67 -10.74 -22.34
N SER A 345 23.83 -11.67 -21.92
CA SER A 345 22.42 -11.41 -21.63
C SER A 345 22.05 -11.85 -20.22
N ILE A 346 21.30 -11.01 -19.51
CA ILE A 346 20.61 -11.34 -18.26
C ILE A 346 19.14 -11.52 -18.60
N ILE A 347 18.53 -12.64 -18.21
CA ILE A 347 17.12 -12.93 -18.49
C ILE A 347 16.36 -12.98 -17.17
N GLU A 348 15.27 -12.22 -17.08
CA GLU A 348 14.44 -12.07 -15.89
C GLU A 348 12.96 -12.22 -16.23
N GLY A 349 12.22 -12.94 -15.38
CA GLY A 349 10.77 -13.08 -15.42
C GLY A 349 10.24 -13.30 -14.00
N ASP A 350 8.94 -13.16 -13.79
CA ASP A 350 8.28 -13.26 -12.48
C ASP A 350 7.82 -14.69 -12.12
N SER A 351 7.80 -15.60 -13.10
CA SER A 351 7.51 -17.02 -12.91
C SER A 351 8.70 -17.78 -12.28
N LEU A 352 8.70 -17.91 -10.95
CA LEU A 352 9.74 -18.63 -10.21
C LEU A 352 9.95 -20.06 -10.72
N ILE A 353 8.87 -20.77 -11.06
CA ILE A 353 8.92 -22.15 -11.58
C ILE A 353 9.67 -22.20 -12.91
N THR A 354 9.36 -21.27 -13.83
CA THR A 354 10.02 -21.17 -15.13
C THR A 354 11.51 -20.86 -14.97
N VAL A 355 11.84 -19.89 -14.11
CA VAL A 355 13.23 -19.50 -13.85
C VAL A 355 14.04 -20.64 -13.23
N GLN A 356 13.45 -21.40 -12.29
CA GLN A 356 14.10 -22.55 -11.67
C GLN A 356 14.33 -23.70 -12.66
N ALA A 357 13.41 -23.92 -13.61
CA ALA A 357 13.56 -24.96 -14.63
C ALA A 357 14.65 -24.66 -15.68
N CYS A 358 15.03 -23.39 -15.85
CA CYS A 358 16.06 -22.96 -16.81
C CYS A 358 17.46 -22.82 -16.20
N ARG A 359 17.60 -22.95 -14.88
CA ARG A 359 18.89 -22.98 -14.16
C ARG A 359 19.40 -24.41 -14.05
#